data_AF-A0A6L4ZN21-F1
#
_entry.id   AF-A0A6L4ZN21-F1
#
_cell.length_a   1.000
_cell.length_b   1.000
_cell.length_c   1.000
_cell.angle_alpha   90.00
_cell.angle_beta   90.00
_cell.angle_gamma   90.00
#
_symmetry.space_group_name_H-M   'P 1'
#
loop_
_entity.id
_entity.type
_entity.pdbx_description
1 polymer ?
#
loop_
_entity_poly.entity_id
_entity_poly.type
_entity_poly.pdbx_seq_one_letter_code
_entity_poly.pdbx_strand_id
1 'polypeptide(L)'
;MAKRFYKQKKVLEGYGAFMDIYERLDGSHLQGIRQEQFRVMRDLMLQTIGTQTITLSDEYPEVPVGSVVVDEPQFASPNDSGFVLMTGTVLHRLKIGCNTIGRFTDNDIVIYDEDRMLSRRHCSVIIHTDGTAEIFDTSLNGTFINDCRITRSGINSGDKLRLGPKFSMKIVLYNNE
;
A
#
# COMPACT_ATOMS: atom_id res chain seq x y z
N MET A 1 -7.29 4.00 -36.60
CA MET A 1 -8.23 4.55 -35.60
C MET A 1 -8.18 3.81 -34.24
N ALA A 2 -8.03 2.48 -34.19
CA ALA A 2 -7.99 1.69 -32.95
C ALA A 2 -6.93 2.13 -31.91
N LYS A 3 -5.72 2.53 -32.33
CA LYS A 3 -4.65 3.00 -31.43
C LYS A 3 -5.02 4.27 -30.63
N ARG A 4 -5.88 5.13 -31.18
CA ARG A 4 -6.33 6.38 -30.52
C ARG A 4 -7.39 6.09 -29.46
N PHE A 5 -8.31 5.15 -29.74
CA PHE A 5 -9.30 4.67 -28.78
C PHE A 5 -8.66 3.87 -27.63
N TYR A 6 -7.67 3.01 -27.91
CA TYR A 6 -6.94 2.26 -26.88
C TYR A 6 -6.16 3.17 -25.91
N LYS A 7 -5.50 4.20 -26.45
CA LYS A 7 -4.78 5.20 -25.64
C LYS A 7 -5.74 6.05 -24.80
N GLN A 8 -6.94 6.34 -25.30
CA GLN A 8 -7.96 7.09 -24.59
C GLN A 8 -8.66 6.25 -23.50
N LYS A 9 -8.86 4.95 -23.74
CA LYS A 9 -9.40 4.00 -22.75
C LYS A 9 -8.43 3.79 -21.57
N LYS A 10 -7.13 3.59 -21.85
CA LYS A 10 -6.09 3.49 -20.79
C LYS A 10 -5.97 4.76 -19.93
N VAL A 11 -6.21 5.94 -20.51
CA VAL A 11 -6.19 7.21 -19.74
C VAL A 11 -7.41 7.32 -18.83
N LEU A 12 -8.58 6.83 -19.25
CA LEU A 12 -9.80 6.81 -18.44
C LEU A 12 -9.77 5.73 -17.36
N GLU A 13 -9.25 4.53 -17.66
CA GLU A 13 -9.00 3.46 -16.67
C GLU A 13 -7.97 3.92 -15.65
N GLY A 14 -6.83 4.48 -16.09
CA GLY A 14 -5.85 5.06 -15.17
C GLY A 14 -6.39 6.23 -14.32
N TYR A 15 -7.41 6.95 -14.80
CA TYR A 15 -8.08 7.96 -13.98
C TYR A 15 -9.00 7.32 -12.92
N GLY A 16 -9.61 6.17 -13.24
CA GLY A 16 -10.41 5.36 -12.31
C GLY A 16 -9.62 4.89 -11.10
N ALA A 17 -8.56 4.07 -11.29
CA ALA A 17 -7.67 3.67 -10.21
C ALA A 17 -7.06 4.86 -9.46
N PHE A 18 -6.70 5.93 -10.16
CA PHE A 18 -6.18 7.13 -9.52
C PHE A 18 -7.19 7.72 -8.54
N MET A 19 -8.45 7.86 -8.97
CA MET A 19 -9.51 8.41 -8.12
C MET A 19 -9.90 7.45 -6.99
N ASP A 20 -9.89 6.12 -7.21
CA ASP A 20 -10.13 5.15 -6.15
C ASP A 20 -9.05 5.23 -5.05
N ILE A 21 -7.77 5.29 -5.43
CA ILE A 21 -6.67 5.49 -4.46
C ILE A 21 -6.81 6.85 -3.75
N TYR A 22 -7.21 7.91 -4.48
CA TYR A 22 -7.41 9.24 -3.90
C TYR A 22 -8.54 9.25 -2.86
N GLU A 23 -9.69 8.64 -3.18
CA GLU A 23 -10.86 8.55 -2.31
C GLU A 23 -10.58 7.70 -1.07
N ARG A 24 -9.84 6.60 -1.25
CA ARG A 24 -9.34 5.81 -0.13
C ARG A 24 -8.44 6.66 0.75
N LEU A 25 -7.55 7.50 0.22
CA LEU A 25 -6.70 8.36 1.06
C LEU A 25 -7.43 9.63 1.55
N ASP A 26 -8.53 9.45 2.31
CA ASP A 26 -9.30 10.54 2.91
C ASP A 26 -8.72 11.01 4.26
N GLY A 27 -8.38 12.31 4.30
CA GLY A 27 -7.89 13.03 5.47
C GLY A 27 -8.91 14.02 6.07
N SER A 28 -10.19 13.97 5.68
CA SER A 28 -11.26 14.89 6.11
C SER A 28 -11.43 15.00 7.62
N HIS A 29 -11.11 13.92 8.33
CA HIS A 29 -11.17 13.81 9.78
C HIS A 29 -9.99 14.47 10.51
N LEU A 30 -8.93 14.87 9.79
CA LEU A 30 -7.77 15.56 10.33
C LEU A 30 -8.00 17.08 10.29
N GLN A 31 -7.40 17.81 11.22
CA GLN A 31 -7.54 19.27 11.29
C GLN A 31 -6.17 19.97 11.40
N GLY A 32 -6.12 21.23 10.95
CA GLY A 32 -4.95 22.09 11.05
C GLY A 32 -3.73 21.55 10.29
N ILE A 33 -2.54 21.73 10.87
CA ILE A 33 -1.26 21.32 10.26
C ILE A 33 -1.24 19.84 9.89
N ARG A 34 -1.96 19.00 10.64
CA ARG A 34 -2.00 17.56 10.39
C ARG A 34 -2.71 17.22 9.09
N GLN A 35 -3.80 17.92 8.78
CA GLN A 35 -4.52 17.76 7.52
C GLN A 35 -3.65 18.18 6.34
N GLU A 36 -2.89 19.28 6.50
CA GLU A 36 -1.97 19.75 5.46
C GLU A 36 -0.83 18.75 5.21
N GLN A 37 -0.19 18.26 6.28
CA GLN A 37 0.86 17.23 6.18
C GLN A 37 0.35 15.96 5.48
N PHE A 38 -0.86 15.53 5.82
CA PHE A 38 -1.51 14.39 5.18
C PHE A 38 -1.75 14.63 3.69
N ARG A 39 -2.30 15.80 3.34
CA ARG A 39 -2.53 16.20 1.94
C ARG A 39 -1.25 16.22 1.13
N VAL A 40 -0.21 16.87 1.63
CA VAL A 40 1.10 16.95 0.96
C VAL A 40 1.68 15.56 0.73
N MET A 41 1.62 14.68 1.74
CA MET A 41 2.16 13.32 1.60
C MET A 41 1.35 12.48 0.62
N ARG A 42 0.02 12.57 0.68
CA ARG A 42 -0.87 11.89 -0.28
C ARG A 42 -0.57 12.34 -1.70
N ASP A 43 -0.45 13.64 -1.94
CA ASP A 43 -0.20 14.18 -3.27
C ASP A 43 1.20 13.76 -3.78
N LEU A 44 2.20 13.69 -2.89
CA LEU A 44 3.54 13.16 -3.21
C LEU A 44 3.51 11.67 -3.57
N MET A 45 2.76 10.88 -2.80
CA MET A 45 2.55 9.46 -3.05
C MET A 45 1.90 9.26 -4.43
N LEU A 46 0.82 9.99 -4.72
CA LEU A 46 0.12 9.93 -6.00
C LEU A 46 1.01 10.34 -7.19
N GLN A 47 1.92 11.30 -7.02
CA GLN A 47 2.91 11.65 -8.05
C GLN A 47 3.93 10.53 -8.31
N THR A 48 4.22 9.71 -7.29
CA THR A 48 5.20 8.63 -7.38
C THR A 48 4.60 7.39 -8.04
N ILE A 49 3.29 7.17 -7.93
CA ILE A 49 2.60 6.09 -8.62
C ILE A 49 2.53 6.44 -10.12
N GLY A 50 3.45 5.90 -10.92
CA GLY A 50 3.46 6.10 -12.37
C GLY A 50 2.21 5.54 -13.06
N THR A 51 1.88 6.08 -14.24
CA THR A 51 0.70 5.65 -15.04
C THR A 51 0.64 4.15 -15.32
N GLN A 52 1.80 3.48 -15.41
CA GLN A 52 1.88 2.03 -15.64
C GLN A 52 1.44 1.22 -14.42
N THR A 53 1.85 1.64 -13.22
CA THR A 53 1.46 1.02 -11.94
C THR A 53 -0.04 1.14 -11.70
N ILE A 54 -0.63 2.29 -12.06
CA ILE A 54 -2.07 2.57 -11.93
C ILE A 54 -2.91 1.67 -12.86
N THR A 55 -2.44 1.41 -14.07
CA THR A 55 -3.21 0.63 -15.06
C THR A 55 -3.29 -0.85 -14.68
N LEU A 56 -2.23 -1.40 -14.06
CA LEU A 56 -2.18 -2.82 -13.69
C LEU A 56 -2.99 -3.14 -12.43
N SER A 57 -3.20 -2.18 -11.51
CA SER A 57 -4.07 -2.40 -10.36
C SER A 57 -5.54 -2.60 -10.73
N ASP A 58 -5.99 -2.06 -11.88
CA ASP A 58 -7.40 -2.10 -12.32
C ASP A 58 -7.76 -3.32 -13.18
N GLU A 59 -6.79 -3.98 -13.82
CA GLU A 59 -7.07 -5.05 -14.79
C GLU A 59 -7.59 -6.36 -14.15
N TYR A 60 -7.64 -6.48 -12.81
CA TYR A 60 -8.12 -7.68 -12.12
C TYR A 60 -9.00 -7.36 -10.90
N PRO A 61 -10.32 -7.67 -10.90
CA PRO A 61 -11.19 -7.42 -9.76
C PRO A 61 -10.79 -8.28 -8.55
N GLU A 62 -10.73 -7.65 -7.38
CA GLU A 62 -10.31 -8.25 -6.12
C GLU A 62 -11.19 -9.46 -5.74
N VAL A 63 -10.57 -10.63 -5.57
CA VAL A 63 -11.21 -11.76 -4.89
C VAL A 63 -11.29 -11.39 -3.40
N PRO A 64 -12.47 -11.47 -2.73
CA PRO A 64 -12.59 -11.09 -1.33
C PRO A 64 -11.65 -11.90 -0.44
N VAL A 65 -10.80 -11.21 0.33
CA VAL A 65 -9.91 -11.84 1.32
C VAL A 65 -10.78 -12.39 2.45
N GLY A 66 -10.99 -13.71 2.43
CA GLY A 66 -11.83 -14.43 3.40
C GLY A 66 -12.15 -15.89 3.04
N SER A 67 -11.80 -16.36 1.84
CA SER A 67 -11.87 -17.79 1.52
C SER A 67 -10.68 -18.53 2.14
N VAL A 68 -10.99 -19.46 3.04
CA VAL A 68 -10.05 -20.53 3.42
C VAL A 68 -9.84 -21.39 2.19
N VAL A 69 -8.73 -21.20 1.48
CA VAL A 69 -8.34 -22.09 0.37
C VAL A 69 -7.45 -23.16 0.97
N VAL A 70 -8.05 -24.33 1.19
CA VAL A 70 -7.33 -25.58 1.46
C VAL A 70 -6.86 -26.15 0.12
N ASP A 71 -5.55 -26.37 0.05
CA ASP A 71 -4.76 -27.13 -0.93
C ASP A 71 -4.47 -26.54 -2.34
N GLU A 72 -3.21 -26.81 -2.71
CA GLU A 72 -2.47 -26.57 -3.96
C GLU A 72 -1.93 -25.15 -4.29
N PRO A 73 -0.66 -25.05 -4.75
CA PRO A 73 0.02 -23.79 -5.04
C PRO A 73 -0.52 -23.21 -6.34
N GLN A 74 -1.65 -22.53 -6.24
CA GLN A 74 -2.19 -21.75 -7.34
C GLN A 74 -1.23 -20.59 -7.60
N PHE A 75 -0.52 -20.73 -8.71
CA PHE A 75 0.34 -19.75 -9.38
C PHE A 75 0.13 -18.33 -8.87
N ALA A 76 1.23 -17.70 -8.45
CA ALA A 76 1.34 -16.30 -8.08
C ALA A 76 0.29 -15.47 -8.84
N SER A 77 -0.64 -14.87 -8.10
CA SER A 77 -1.60 -13.92 -8.66
C SER A 77 -0.83 -12.94 -9.55
N PRO A 78 -1.33 -12.54 -10.73
CA PRO A 78 -0.64 -11.56 -11.59
C PRO A 78 -0.28 -10.25 -10.89
N ASN A 79 -0.90 -9.97 -9.73
CA ASN A 79 -0.64 -8.81 -8.87
C ASN A 79 0.25 -9.12 -7.65
N ASP A 80 0.73 -10.37 -7.49
CA ASP A 80 1.65 -10.76 -6.44
C ASP A 80 2.99 -10.08 -6.69
N SER A 81 3.30 -9.09 -5.85
CA SER A 81 4.55 -8.35 -5.98
C SER A 81 5.78 -9.14 -5.52
N GLY A 82 5.59 -10.31 -4.92
CA GLY A 82 6.63 -11.03 -4.22
C GLY A 82 7.02 -10.39 -2.88
N PHE A 83 6.41 -9.27 -2.48
CA PHE A 83 6.64 -8.69 -1.15
C PHE A 83 5.56 -9.16 -0.15
N VAL A 84 6.00 -9.52 1.05
CA VAL A 84 5.15 -9.72 2.23
C VAL A 84 5.62 -8.89 3.41
N LEU A 85 4.65 -8.47 4.22
CA LEU A 85 4.90 -8.00 5.57
C LEU A 85 4.62 -9.14 6.55
N MET A 86 5.61 -9.48 7.37
CA MET A 86 5.50 -10.54 8.36
C MET A 86 5.35 -9.97 9.76
N THR A 87 4.33 -10.43 10.49
CA THR A 87 4.12 -10.12 11.91
C THR A 87 3.92 -11.41 12.69
N GLY A 88 4.97 -11.87 13.36
CA GLY A 88 4.96 -13.18 14.00
C GLY A 88 4.75 -14.28 12.97
N THR A 89 3.61 -14.97 13.05
CA THR A 89 3.21 -16.04 12.12
C THR A 89 2.30 -15.57 10.98
N VAL A 90 1.85 -14.31 11.01
CA VAL A 90 0.94 -13.75 10.01
C VAL A 90 1.74 -13.14 8.88
N LEU A 91 1.34 -13.46 7.64
CA LEU A 91 1.92 -12.94 6.40
C LEU A 91 0.87 -12.12 5.67
N HIS A 92 1.18 -10.85 5.39
CA HIS A 92 0.36 -9.98 4.56
C HIS A 92 1.04 -9.80 3.20
N ARG A 93 0.43 -10.32 2.13
CA ARG A 93 0.94 -10.14 0.76
C ARG A 93 0.67 -8.73 0.28
N LEU A 94 1.68 -8.10 -0.31
CA LEU A 94 1.56 -6.79 -0.92
C LEU A 94 1.26 -6.95 -2.41
N LYS A 95 0.29 -6.17 -2.90
CA LYS A 95 -0.03 -6.10 -4.33
C LYS A 95 0.85 -5.06 -5.01
N ILE A 96 1.07 -5.21 -6.32
CA ILE A 96 1.61 -4.12 -7.14
C ILE A 96 0.68 -2.91 -7.02
N GLY A 97 1.26 -1.72 -6.86
CA GLY A 97 0.53 -0.48 -6.60
C GLY A 97 0.42 -0.14 -5.13
N CYS A 98 -0.70 0.46 -4.75
CA CYS A 98 -0.91 1.03 -3.42
C CYS A 98 -1.40 -0.01 -2.41
N ASN A 99 -0.71 -0.11 -1.27
CA ASN A 99 -1.08 -0.91 -0.13
C ASN A 99 -1.17 -0.01 1.11
N THR A 100 -2.39 0.22 1.58
CA THR A 100 -2.68 1.05 2.76
C THR A 100 -2.61 0.23 4.04
N ILE A 101 -2.00 0.80 5.09
CA ILE A 101 -1.80 0.14 6.39
C ILE A 101 -2.32 1.04 7.49
N GLY A 102 -3.15 0.49 8.38
CA GLY A 102 -3.69 1.24 9.51
C GLY A 102 -4.68 0.44 10.33
N ARG A 103 -5.28 1.08 11.34
CA ARG A 103 -6.24 0.40 12.24
C ARG A 103 -7.67 0.37 11.73
N PHE A 104 -7.97 1.14 10.70
CA PHE A 104 -9.33 1.23 10.16
C PHE A 104 -9.55 0.15 9.11
N THR A 105 -10.78 -0.34 9.00
CA THR A 105 -11.11 -1.56 8.23
C THR A 105 -11.07 -1.36 6.71
N ASP A 106 -10.84 -0.14 6.25
CA ASP A 106 -10.73 0.26 4.85
C ASP A 106 -9.28 0.27 4.33
N ASN A 107 -8.33 -0.20 5.15
CA ASN A 107 -6.95 -0.42 4.74
C ASN A 107 -6.80 -1.81 4.13
N ASP A 108 -5.85 -1.96 3.20
CA ASP A 108 -5.48 -3.27 2.65
C ASP A 108 -4.88 -4.17 3.74
N ILE A 109 -4.13 -3.57 4.69
CA ILE A 109 -3.61 -4.24 5.87
C ILE A 109 -4.17 -3.56 7.12
N VAL A 110 -5.10 -4.27 7.76
CA VAL A 110 -5.75 -3.83 8.98
C VAL A 110 -5.00 -4.39 10.18
N ILE A 111 -4.49 -3.50 11.04
CA ILE A 111 -3.86 -3.88 12.30
C ILE A 111 -4.80 -3.49 13.44
N TYR A 112 -5.27 -4.49 14.18
CA TYR A 112 -6.13 -4.25 15.32
C TYR A 112 -5.34 -3.58 16.46
N ASP A 113 -5.86 -2.45 16.94
CA ASP A 113 -5.20 -1.61 17.93
C ASP A 113 -6.24 -0.93 18.85
N GLU A 114 -6.50 -1.55 19.99
CA GLU A 114 -7.44 -1.05 21.00
C GLU A 114 -6.95 0.25 21.65
N ASP A 115 -5.64 0.38 21.83
CA ASP A 115 -4.99 1.52 22.49
C ASP A 115 -4.92 2.78 21.59
N ARG A 116 -5.33 2.67 20.32
CA ARG A 116 -5.34 3.77 19.33
C ARG A 116 -3.96 4.45 19.14
N MET A 117 -2.89 3.68 19.30
CA MET A 117 -1.50 4.09 19.02
C MET A 117 -1.16 4.06 17.52
N LEU A 118 -2.00 3.43 16.71
CA LEU A 118 -1.93 3.38 15.26
C LEU A 118 -2.97 4.36 14.68
N SER A 119 -2.57 5.15 13.68
CA SER A 119 -3.51 6.01 12.96
C SER A 119 -4.49 5.19 12.12
N ARG A 120 -5.67 5.75 11.85
CA ARG A 120 -6.70 5.09 11.00
C ARG A 120 -6.11 4.65 9.67
N ARG A 121 -5.36 5.56 9.04
CA ARG A 121 -4.47 5.33 7.91
C ARG A 121 -3.09 5.77 8.38
N HIS A 122 -2.18 4.82 8.57
CA HIS A 122 -0.90 5.05 9.23
C HIS A 122 0.19 5.30 8.21
N CYS A 123 0.32 4.41 7.25
CA CYS A 123 1.26 4.54 6.15
C CYS A 123 0.73 3.83 4.92
N SER A 124 1.38 4.08 3.80
CA SER A 124 1.10 3.39 2.56
C SER A 124 2.41 2.87 1.96
N VAL A 125 2.37 1.65 1.44
CA VAL A 125 3.47 1.04 0.70
C VAL A 125 3.09 1.01 -0.78
N ILE A 126 3.95 1.57 -1.61
CA ILE A 126 3.87 1.48 -3.06
C ILE A 126 4.84 0.41 -3.53
N ILE A 127 4.32 -0.61 -4.22
CA ILE A 127 5.16 -1.55 -4.95
C ILE A 127 5.10 -1.20 -6.44
N HIS A 128 6.25 -0.91 -7.02
CA HIS A 128 6.38 -0.55 -8.41
C HIS A 128 6.52 -1.78 -9.31
N THR A 129 6.15 -1.62 -10.57
CA THR A 129 6.24 -2.69 -11.58
C THR A 129 7.67 -3.08 -11.93
N ASP A 130 8.65 -2.24 -11.58
CA ASP A 130 10.09 -2.53 -11.72
C ASP A 130 10.68 -3.28 -10.52
N GLY A 131 9.84 -3.68 -9.56
CA GLY A 131 10.24 -4.42 -8.36
C GLY A 131 10.78 -3.54 -7.22
N THR A 132 10.81 -2.22 -7.39
CA THR A 132 11.13 -1.29 -6.30
C THR A 132 9.94 -1.07 -5.38
N ALA A 133 10.22 -0.72 -4.13
CA ALA A 133 9.20 -0.52 -3.12
C ALA A 133 9.50 0.74 -2.29
N GLU A 134 8.45 1.52 -2.01
CA GLU A 134 8.53 2.75 -1.23
C GLU A 134 7.43 2.81 -0.17
N ILE A 135 7.73 3.40 0.99
CA ILE A 135 6.78 3.63 2.08
C ILE A 135 6.62 5.12 2.35
N PHE A 136 5.38 5.54 2.64
CA PHE A 136 4.98 6.92 2.93
C PHE A 136 4.27 6.99 4.28
N ASP A 137 4.77 7.80 5.21
CA ASP A 137 4.19 7.98 6.55
C ASP A 137 3.11 9.07 6.55
N THR A 138 1.92 8.70 7.04
CA THR A 138 0.81 9.63 7.28
C THR A 138 0.29 9.53 8.71
N SER A 139 1.10 8.99 9.63
CA SER A 139 0.69 8.66 11.00
C SER A 139 1.06 9.71 12.05
N LEU A 140 0.28 9.76 13.13
CA LEU A 140 0.56 10.62 14.28
C LEU A 140 1.85 10.21 15.01
N ASN A 141 2.00 8.90 15.28
CA ASN A 141 3.10 8.37 16.09
C ASN A 141 4.35 7.99 15.29
N GLY A 142 4.32 8.19 13.96
CA GLY A 142 5.44 7.97 13.06
C GLY A 142 5.58 6.52 12.58
N THR A 143 6.12 6.40 11.38
CA THR A 143 6.60 5.16 10.79
C THR A 143 8.12 5.10 10.86
N PHE A 144 8.67 3.91 11.09
CA PHE A 144 10.11 3.71 11.26
C PHE A 144 10.59 2.53 10.43
N ILE A 145 11.74 2.69 9.79
CA ILE A 145 12.48 1.62 9.11
C ILE A 145 13.83 1.49 9.80
N ASN A 146 14.15 0.28 10.26
CA ASN A 146 15.40 0.00 10.98
C ASN A 146 15.64 0.98 12.13
N ASP A 147 14.57 1.27 12.87
CA ASP A 147 14.49 2.20 14.01
C ASP A 147 14.72 3.69 13.70
N CYS A 148 14.92 4.05 12.43
CA CYS A 148 14.93 5.43 11.95
C CYS A 148 13.51 5.89 11.58
N ARG A 149 13.07 7.04 12.11
CA ARG A 149 11.77 7.63 11.72
C ARG A 149 11.84 8.12 10.29
N ILE A 150 10.84 7.76 9.49
CA ILE A 150 10.76 8.15 8.07
C ILE A 150 9.51 9.00 7.82
N THR A 151 9.58 9.83 6.78
CA THR A 151 8.41 10.44 6.14
C THR A 151 8.13 9.76 4.80
N ARG A 152 9.20 9.48 4.04
CA ARG A 152 9.23 8.63 2.85
C ARG A 152 10.53 7.83 2.85
N SER A 153 10.49 6.59 2.40
CA SER A 153 11.72 5.79 2.25
C SER A 153 11.54 4.67 1.23
N GLY A 154 12.61 4.35 0.49
CA GLY A 154 12.69 3.07 -0.21
C GLY A 154 12.84 1.94 0.80
N ILE A 155 12.23 0.80 0.54
CA ILE A 155 12.27 -0.37 1.44
C ILE A 155 12.80 -1.59 0.70
N ASN A 156 13.54 -2.42 1.41
CA ASN A 156 14.14 -3.64 0.89
C ASN A 156 13.71 -4.85 1.71
N SER A 157 13.87 -6.04 1.11
CA SER A 157 13.75 -7.30 1.85
C SER A 157 14.73 -7.32 3.02
N GLY A 158 14.24 -7.72 4.19
CA GLY A 158 14.99 -7.76 5.44
C GLY A 158 14.75 -6.56 6.36
N ASP A 159 14.23 -5.45 5.83
CA ASP A 159 14.00 -4.24 6.62
C ASP A 159 12.96 -4.47 7.73
N LYS A 160 13.22 -3.88 8.90
CA LYS A 160 12.30 -3.88 10.03
C LYS A 160 11.43 -2.64 9.99
N LEU A 161 10.16 -2.85 9.69
CA LEU A 161 9.12 -1.82 9.75
C LEU A 161 8.56 -1.74 11.17
N ARG A 162 8.50 -0.55 11.74
CA ARG A 162 7.83 -0.29 13.02
C ARG A 162 6.83 0.85 12.87
N LEU A 163 5.60 0.62 13.31
CA LEU A 163 4.48 1.55 13.23
C LEU A 163 4.14 2.03 14.64
N GLY A 164 4.38 3.33 14.88
CA GLY A 164 4.28 3.90 16.21
C GLY A 164 5.12 3.16 17.26
N PRO A 165 4.67 3.14 18.53
CA PRO A 165 5.46 2.59 19.64
C PRO A 165 5.39 1.07 19.80
N LYS A 166 4.36 0.40 19.27
CA LYS A 166 4.03 -1.00 19.62
C LYS A 166 4.17 -2.00 18.49
N PHE A 167 3.89 -1.60 17.25
CA PHE A 167 3.71 -2.56 16.16
C PHE A 167 4.99 -2.68 15.34
N SER A 168 5.48 -3.91 15.14
CA SER A 168 6.64 -4.17 14.29
C SER A 168 6.38 -5.32 13.34
N MET A 169 6.90 -5.18 12.13
CA MET A 169 6.76 -6.10 11.02
C MET A 169 8.13 -6.24 10.33
N LYS A 170 8.37 -7.37 9.68
CA LYS A 170 9.52 -7.56 8.81
C LYS A 170 9.08 -7.53 7.37
N ILE A 171 9.78 -6.76 6.54
CA ILE A 171 9.58 -6.74 5.10
C ILE A 171 10.37 -7.89 4.52
N VAL A 172 9.71 -8.76 3.75
CA VAL A 172 10.38 -9.89 3.10
C VAL A 172 9.93 -9.96 1.65
N LEU A 173 10.91 -9.97 0.75
CA LEU A 173 10.72 -10.39 -0.62
C LEU A 173 10.79 -11.93 -0.65
N TYR A 174 9.70 -12.57 -1.00
CA TYR A 174 9.61 -13.99 -1.36
C TYR A 174 9.30 -14.02 -2.85
N ASN A 175 10.33 -14.07 -3.69
CA ASN A 175 10.10 -14.42 -5.09
C ASN A 175 10.36 -15.90 -5.26
N ASN A 176 9.38 -16.55 -5.90
CA ASN A 176 9.39 -17.93 -6.35
C ASN A 176 10.45 -18.04 -7.46
N GLU A 177 11.54 -18.78 -7.21
CA GLU A 177 12.37 -19.33 -8.30
C GLU A 177 11.54 -20.27 -9.19
#